data_AF-A0A0S8JYM1-F1
#
_entry.id   AF-A0A0S8JYM1-F1
#
_cell.length_a   1.000
_cell.length_b   1.000
_cell.length_c   1.000
_cell.angle_alpha   90.00
_cell.angle_beta   90.00
_cell.angle_gamma   90.00
#
_symmetry.space_group_name_H-M   'P 1'
#
loop_
_entity.id
_entity.type
_entity.pdbx_description
1 polymer ?
#
loop_
_entity_poly.entity_id
_entity_poly.type
_entity_poly.pdbx_seq_one_letter_code
_entity_poly.pdbx_strand_id
1 'polypeptide(L)'
;MESIEEQRRLITYCGGFCGSCGGYKGRITAMVAKDLREIVASYAEWVPQYEKIDFNFDDFLRGLEYFADEKSGAYCKVPCKDGAGAPCKVRPCAQEHGFEICYECKEFPCEHFSWLLERYPEKLEDCKRYRKLGLKAWLQFHIERASKGYASFTKKYYSKAHK
;
A
#
# COMPACT_ATOMS: atom_id res chain seq x y z
N MET A 1 19.63 7.06 1.79
CA MET A 1 18.31 7.00 1.11
C MET A 1 18.52 6.17 -0.14
N GLU A 2 17.74 5.10 -0.36
CA GLU A 2 17.88 4.27 -1.56
C GLU A 2 17.74 5.14 -2.82
N SER A 3 18.60 4.92 -3.81
CA SER A 3 18.55 5.56 -5.11
C SER A 3 17.24 5.26 -5.85
N ILE A 4 16.89 6.09 -6.84
CA ILE A 4 15.69 5.89 -7.67
C ILE A 4 15.74 4.51 -8.36
N GLU A 5 16.92 4.07 -8.79
CA GLU A 5 17.08 2.78 -9.48
C GLU A 5 16.86 1.60 -8.53
N GLU A 6 17.37 1.67 -7.29
CA GLU A 6 17.12 0.64 -6.28
C GLU A 6 15.63 0.53 -5.92
N GLN A 7 14.91 1.66 -5.97
CA GLN A 7 13.47 1.70 -5.69
C GLN A 7 12.61 1.26 -6.88
N ARG A 8 13.18 1.14 -8.09
CA ARG A 8 12.47 0.66 -9.28
C ARG A 8 11.79 -0.70 -9.05
N ARG A 9 12.44 -1.60 -8.29
CA ARG A 9 11.88 -2.92 -7.91
C ARG A 9 10.54 -2.86 -7.19
N LEU A 10 10.20 -1.71 -6.59
CA LEU A 10 8.95 -1.51 -5.85
C LEU A 10 7.78 -1.11 -6.76
N ILE A 11 8.01 -0.88 -8.04
CA ILE A 11 6.93 -0.63 -8.99
C ILE A 11 6.10 -1.90 -9.19
N THR A 12 4.79 -1.75 -9.37
CA THR A 12 3.90 -2.88 -9.67
C THR A 12 3.55 -2.90 -11.15
N TYR A 13 3.23 -4.07 -11.69
CA TYR A 13 2.77 -4.19 -13.09
C TYR A 13 1.55 -3.32 -13.38
N CYS A 14 0.69 -3.08 -12.38
CA CYS A 14 -0.48 -2.21 -12.51
C CYS A 14 -0.21 -0.70 -12.31
N GLY A 15 1.06 -0.29 -12.38
CA GLY A 15 1.47 1.11 -12.26
C GLY A 15 1.33 1.65 -10.84
N GLY A 16 1.24 0.78 -9.83
CA GLY A 16 1.33 1.17 -8.43
C GLY A 16 2.78 1.17 -7.94
N PHE A 17 2.96 1.48 -6.66
CA PHE A 17 4.28 1.49 -6.02
C PHE A 17 4.18 0.93 -4.60
N CYS A 18 4.87 -0.19 -4.33
CA CYS A 18 4.86 -0.86 -3.03
C CYS A 18 5.34 0.05 -1.89
N GLY A 19 6.28 0.97 -2.15
CA GLY A 19 6.70 1.97 -1.15
C GLY A 19 5.58 2.91 -0.71
N SER A 20 4.52 3.07 -1.50
CA SER A 20 3.31 3.82 -1.13
C SER A 20 2.18 2.93 -0.57
N CYS A 21 2.39 1.61 -0.47
CA CYS A 21 1.42 0.70 0.13
C CYS A 21 1.55 0.72 1.66
N GLY A 22 0.44 0.91 2.37
CA GLY A 22 0.45 0.93 3.83
C GLY A 22 0.88 -0.39 4.48
N GLY A 23 0.60 -1.53 3.82
CA GLY A 23 0.92 -2.87 4.31
C GLY A 23 2.21 -3.49 3.76
N TYR A 24 2.96 -2.79 2.90
CA TYR A 24 4.28 -3.28 2.48
C TYR A 24 5.26 -3.10 3.65
N LYS A 25 5.81 -4.21 4.17
CA LYS A 25 6.66 -4.26 5.38
C LYS A 25 6.06 -3.55 6.59
N GLY A 26 4.73 -3.51 6.72
CA GLY A 26 4.04 -2.84 7.83
C GLY A 26 4.09 -1.31 7.82
N ARG A 27 4.67 -0.69 6.80
CA ARG A 27 5.01 0.75 6.72
C ARG A 27 4.08 1.72 7.46
N ILE A 28 2.88 1.95 6.92
CA ILE A 28 1.93 2.91 7.52
C ILE A 28 1.04 2.21 8.52
N THR A 29 0.61 0.99 8.22
CA THR A 29 -0.36 0.29 9.06
C THR A 29 0.19 -0.03 10.45
N ALA A 30 1.44 -0.50 10.56
CA ALA A 30 2.05 -0.82 11.85
C ALA A 30 2.29 0.44 12.69
N MET A 31 2.74 1.53 12.06
CA MET A 31 2.88 2.83 12.72
C MET A 31 1.54 3.30 13.31
N VAL A 32 0.48 3.33 12.49
CA VAL A 32 -0.85 3.78 12.95
C VAL A 32 -1.44 2.83 14.00
N ALA A 33 -1.26 1.52 13.83
CA ALA A 33 -1.72 0.53 14.80
C ALA A 33 -1.01 0.67 16.16
N LYS A 34 0.30 0.96 16.15
CA LYS A 34 1.08 1.23 17.36
C LYS A 34 0.58 2.48 18.08
N ASP A 35 0.43 3.59 17.36
CA ASP A 35 -0.03 4.85 17.93
C ASP A 35 -1.47 4.69 18.49
N LEU A 36 -2.36 3.99 17.76
CA LEU A 36 -3.71 3.72 18.22
C LEU A 36 -3.72 2.80 19.45
N ARG A 37 -2.89 1.75 19.48
CA ARG A 37 -2.78 0.85 20.64
C ARG A 37 -2.35 1.61 21.89
N GLU A 38 -1.34 2.48 21.77
CA GLU A 38 -0.84 3.29 22.88
C GLU A 38 -1.95 4.17 23.46
N ILE A 39 -2.70 4.87 22.60
CA ILE A 39 -3.80 5.74 23.02
C ILE A 39 -4.95 4.94 23.61
N VAL A 40 -5.39 3.85 22.96
CA VAL A 40 -6.54 3.07 23.44
C VAL A 40 -6.21 2.35 24.75
N ALA A 41 -4.97 1.87 24.92
CA ALA A 41 -4.55 1.20 26.15
C ALA A 41 -4.65 2.09 27.39
N SER A 42 -4.55 3.42 27.26
CA SER A 42 -4.75 4.33 28.41
C SER A 42 -6.20 4.35 28.92
N TYR A 43 -7.15 3.78 28.19
CA TYR A 43 -8.55 3.68 28.57
C TYR A 43 -8.95 2.27 29.06
N ALA A 44 -7.99 1.36 29.24
CA ALA A 44 -8.26 -0.04 29.58
C ALA A 44 -9.04 -0.24 30.89
N GLU A 45 -8.89 0.65 31.86
CA GLU A 45 -9.64 0.60 33.12
C GLU A 45 -11.03 1.25 33.00
N TRP A 46 -11.23 2.18 32.07
CA TRP A 46 -12.46 2.95 31.94
C TRP A 46 -13.46 2.28 30.99
N VAL A 47 -13.07 2.07 29.73
CA VAL A 47 -14.00 1.70 28.66
C VAL A 47 -14.71 0.38 28.93
N PRO A 48 -14.04 -0.71 29.34
CA PRO A 48 -14.72 -1.97 29.61
C PRO A 48 -15.66 -1.92 30.82
N GLN A 49 -15.41 -1.01 31.78
CA GLN A 49 -16.17 -0.91 33.02
C GLN A 49 -17.39 0.01 32.90
N TYR A 50 -17.25 1.13 32.22
CA TYR A 50 -18.24 2.22 32.24
C TYR A 50 -18.98 2.41 30.92
N GLU A 51 -18.46 1.88 29.81
CA GLU A 51 -19.11 1.97 28.50
C GLU A 51 -19.77 0.64 28.11
N LYS A 52 -20.87 0.71 27.36
CA LYS A 52 -21.54 -0.47 26.81
C LYS A 52 -20.89 -0.88 25.49
N ILE A 53 -19.71 -1.50 25.56
CA ILE A 53 -19.06 -2.08 24.39
C ILE A 53 -19.66 -3.45 24.04
N ASP A 54 -19.73 -3.77 22.75
CA ASP A 54 -20.24 -5.03 22.19
C ASP A 54 -19.11 -5.98 21.74
N PHE A 55 -17.87 -5.67 22.13
CA PHE A 55 -16.67 -6.46 21.82
C PHE A 55 -15.78 -6.65 23.06
N ASN A 56 -14.87 -7.63 23.00
CA ASN A 56 -13.88 -7.83 24.05
C ASN A 56 -12.70 -6.85 23.87
N PHE A 57 -12.48 -5.99 24.86
CA PHE A 57 -11.47 -4.93 24.78
C PHE A 57 -10.03 -5.47 24.74
N ASP A 58 -9.73 -6.53 25.49
CA ASP A 58 -8.40 -7.15 25.47
C ASP A 58 -8.10 -7.79 24.11
N ASP A 59 -9.09 -8.44 23.50
CA ASP A 59 -8.98 -8.98 22.15
C ASP A 59 -8.72 -7.89 21.12
N PHE A 60 -9.37 -6.73 21.28
CA PHE A 60 -9.12 -5.57 20.44
C PHE A 60 -7.68 -5.07 20.58
N LEU A 61 -7.17 -4.91 21.80
CA LEU A 61 -5.78 -4.52 22.04
C LEU A 61 -4.77 -5.54 21.46
N ARG A 62 -5.04 -6.85 21.61
CA ARG A 62 -4.22 -7.91 21.00
C ARG A 62 -4.23 -7.83 19.48
N GLY A 63 -5.38 -7.51 18.88
CA GLY A 63 -5.50 -7.27 17.45
C GLY A 63 -4.66 -6.08 16.99
N LEU A 64 -4.69 -4.96 17.72
CA LEU A 64 -3.84 -3.80 17.42
C LEU A 64 -2.36 -4.13 17.57
N GLU A 65 -1.97 -4.95 18.54
CA GLU A 65 -0.59 -5.41 18.71
C GLU A 65 -0.11 -6.27 17.54
N TYR A 66 -0.97 -7.17 17.03
CA TYR A 66 -0.68 -7.96 15.84
C TYR A 66 -0.41 -7.09 14.60
N PHE A 67 -1.19 -6.02 14.41
CA PHE A 67 -0.92 -5.05 13.34
C PHE A 67 0.27 -4.13 13.65
N ALA A 68 0.54 -3.80 14.91
CA ALA A 68 1.72 -3.00 15.26
C ALA A 68 3.05 -3.72 15.00
N ASP A 69 3.05 -5.06 14.93
CA ASP A 69 4.23 -5.84 14.56
C ASP A 69 4.44 -5.89 13.05
N GLU A 70 5.46 -5.19 12.55
CA GLU A 70 5.88 -5.22 11.14
C GLU A 70 6.27 -6.62 10.66
N LYS A 71 6.60 -7.55 11.56
CA LYS A 71 6.94 -8.94 11.25
C LYS A 71 5.71 -9.84 11.15
N SER A 72 4.54 -9.39 11.58
CA SER A 72 3.31 -10.18 11.54
C SER A 72 2.93 -10.64 10.14
N GLY A 73 2.05 -11.65 10.08
CA GLY A 73 1.54 -12.21 8.82
C GLY A 73 0.65 -11.26 8.02
N ALA A 74 0.29 -10.09 8.57
CA ALA A 74 -0.56 -9.11 7.90
C ALA A 74 0.13 -8.42 6.70
N TYR A 75 1.45 -8.50 6.59
CA TYR A 75 2.23 -7.62 5.72
C TYR A 75 3.03 -8.34 4.65
N CYS A 76 3.01 -7.77 3.45
CA CYS A 76 3.86 -8.20 2.35
C CYS A 76 5.33 -7.93 2.70
N LYS A 77 6.17 -8.97 2.68
CA LYS A 77 7.62 -8.86 2.96
C LYS A 77 8.45 -8.58 1.71
N VAL A 78 7.96 -9.07 0.57
CA VAL A 78 8.56 -8.86 -0.75
C VAL A 78 7.66 -7.95 -1.62
N PRO A 79 8.21 -7.28 -2.63
CA PRO A 79 7.44 -6.51 -3.61
C PRO A 79 6.35 -7.34 -4.33
N CYS A 80 5.37 -6.64 -4.90
CA CYS A 80 4.28 -7.27 -5.66
C CYS A 80 4.78 -8.06 -6.87
N LYS A 81 5.87 -7.62 -7.52
CA LYS A 81 6.47 -8.33 -8.64
C LYS A 81 7.11 -9.66 -8.22
N ASP A 82 7.55 -9.75 -6.97
CA ASP A 82 8.21 -10.93 -6.39
C ASP A 82 7.20 -11.90 -5.76
N GLY A 83 5.92 -11.80 -6.10
CA GLY A 83 4.89 -12.76 -5.70
C GLY A 83 3.95 -12.29 -4.58
N ALA A 84 4.23 -11.19 -3.88
CA ALA A 84 3.38 -10.71 -2.79
C ALA A 84 2.01 -10.17 -3.25
N GLY A 85 1.09 -10.01 -2.30
CA GLY A 85 -0.28 -9.56 -2.57
C GLY A 85 -1.20 -10.69 -3.04
N ALA A 86 -2.47 -10.36 -3.28
CA ALA A 86 -3.45 -11.34 -3.74
C ALA A 86 -3.12 -11.87 -5.15
N PRO A 87 -3.57 -13.08 -5.50
CA PRO A 87 -3.50 -13.59 -6.87
C PRO A 87 -4.07 -12.56 -7.87
N CYS A 88 -3.33 -12.30 -8.94
CA CYS A 88 -3.60 -11.19 -9.84
C CYS A 88 -3.32 -11.60 -11.29
N LYS A 89 -4.31 -11.42 -12.18
CA LYS A 89 -4.21 -11.75 -13.61
C LYS A 89 -3.24 -10.87 -14.39
N VAL A 90 -2.96 -9.67 -13.89
CA VAL A 90 -2.05 -8.69 -14.52
C VAL A 90 -0.60 -9.17 -14.48
N ARG A 91 -0.18 -9.84 -13.41
CA ARG A 91 1.20 -10.28 -13.19
C ARG A 91 1.69 -11.26 -14.28
N PRO A 92 1.04 -12.43 -14.50
CA PRO A 92 1.53 -13.39 -15.49
C PRO A 92 1.51 -12.81 -16.90
N CYS A 93 0.46 -12.05 -17.26
CA CYS A 93 0.37 -11.39 -18.56
C CYS A 93 1.54 -10.41 -18.79
N ALA A 94 1.85 -9.55 -17.81
CA ALA A 94 2.96 -8.61 -17.93
C ALA A 94 4.33 -9.30 -17.98
N GLN A 95 4.50 -10.42 -17.27
CA GLN A 95 5.72 -11.24 -17.32
C GLN A 95 5.91 -11.87 -18.70
N GLU A 96 4.86 -12.48 -19.26
CA GLU A 96 4.88 -13.10 -20.59
C GLU A 96 5.28 -12.11 -21.69
N HIS A 97 4.78 -10.87 -21.60
CA HIS A 97 5.04 -9.82 -22.56
C HIS A 97 6.28 -8.97 -22.25
N GLY A 98 6.96 -9.21 -21.12
CA GLY A 98 8.16 -8.47 -20.72
C GLY A 98 7.93 -7.00 -20.36
N PHE A 99 6.72 -6.63 -19.93
CA PHE A 99 6.41 -5.24 -19.56
C PHE A 99 6.88 -4.90 -18.14
N GLU A 100 7.48 -3.73 -17.96
CA GLU A 100 7.76 -3.21 -16.62
C GLU A 100 6.45 -2.79 -15.96
N ILE A 101 5.58 -2.13 -16.73
CA ILE A 101 4.25 -1.68 -16.31
C ILE A 101 3.28 -1.89 -17.47
N CYS A 102 2.06 -2.33 -17.20
CA CYS A 102 1.03 -2.53 -18.22
C CYS A 102 0.71 -1.28 -19.04
N TYR A 103 1.09 -0.09 -18.59
CA TYR A 103 0.92 1.16 -19.34
C TYR A 103 1.80 1.24 -20.59
N GLU A 104 2.84 0.40 -20.68
CA GLU A 104 3.68 0.20 -21.86
C GLU A 104 2.99 -0.64 -22.94
N CYS A 105 1.97 -1.41 -22.56
CA CYS A 105 1.18 -2.19 -23.51
C CYS A 105 0.36 -1.26 -24.41
N LYS A 106 0.45 -1.47 -25.73
CA LYS A 106 -0.31 -0.72 -26.74
C LYS A 106 -1.81 -0.99 -26.67
N GLU A 107 -2.19 -2.18 -26.21
CA GLU A 107 -3.57 -2.60 -26.03
C GLU A 107 -4.15 -2.12 -24.68
N PHE A 108 -3.36 -1.46 -23.82
CA PHE A 108 -3.90 -0.93 -22.58
C PHE A 108 -4.87 0.24 -22.86
N PRO A 109 -6.07 0.24 -22.25
CA PRO A 109 -6.59 -0.76 -21.29
C PRO A 109 -7.13 -2.04 -21.96
N CYS A 110 -6.85 -3.20 -21.37
CA CYS A 110 -7.29 -4.52 -21.87
C CYS A 110 -8.06 -5.33 -20.83
N GLU A 111 -8.63 -6.47 -21.23
CA GLU A 111 -9.46 -7.35 -20.40
C GLU A 111 -8.74 -7.89 -19.14
N HIS A 112 -7.42 -8.07 -19.19
CA HIS A 112 -6.62 -8.54 -18.05
C HIS A 112 -6.59 -7.51 -16.91
N PHE A 113 -6.93 -6.26 -17.22
CA PHE A 113 -6.90 -5.10 -16.32
C PHE A 113 -8.30 -4.61 -15.94
N SER A 114 -9.37 -5.10 -16.56
CA SER A 114 -10.75 -4.59 -16.41
C SER A 114 -11.21 -4.54 -14.95
N TRP A 115 -11.04 -5.64 -14.21
CA TRP A 115 -11.38 -5.74 -12.78
C TRP A 115 -10.68 -4.68 -11.92
N LEU A 116 -9.48 -4.26 -12.32
CA LEU A 116 -8.75 -3.21 -11.60
C LEU A 116 -9.29 -1.83 -11.96
N LEU A 117 -9.73 -1.60 -13.20
CA LEU A 117 -10.37 -0.33 -13.61
C LEU A 117 -11.74 -0.14 -12.98
N GLU A 118 -12.50 -1.22 -12.77
CA GLU A 118 -13.78 -1.17 -12.05
C GLU A 118 -13.60 -0.62 -10.63
N ARG A 119 -12.53 -1.04 -9.95
CA ARG A 119 -12.22 -0.61 -8.58
C ARG A 119 -11.41 0.69 -8.50
N TYR A 120 -10.56 0.94 -9.49
CA TYR A 120 -9.62 2.06 -9.54
C TYR A 120 -9.64 2.71 -10.93
N PRO A 121 -10.73 3.39 -11.32
CA PRO A 121 -10.88 3.99 -12.65
C PRO A 121 -9.83 5.07 -12.93
N GLU A 122 -9.25 5.68 -11.89
CA GLU A 122 -8.13 6.63 -12.03
C GLU A 122 -6.90 6.03 -12.74
N LYS A 123 -6.81 4.70 -12.83
CA LYS A 123 -5.71 4.01 -13.50
C LYS A 123 -5.60 4.35 -14.99
N LEU A 124 -6.68 4.79 -15.63
CA LEU A 124 -6.65 5.31 -16.99
C LEU A 124 -5.86 6.63 -17.07
N GLU A 125 -6.05 7.50 -16.09
CA GLU A 125 -5.33 8.77 -16.01
C GLU A 125 -3.87 8.57 -15.59
N ASP A 126 -3.62 7.64 -14.66
CA ASP A 126 -2.27 7.17 -14.33
C ASP A 126 -1.52 6.71 -15.59
N CYS A 127 -2.16 5.95 -16.48
CA CYS A 127 -1.56 5.50 -17.73
C CYS A 127 -1.18 6.66 -18.67
N LYS A 128 -2.09 7.61 -18.88
CA LYS A 128 -1.78 8.80 -19.70
C LYS A 128 -0.62 9.58 -19.11
N ARG A 129 -0.62 9.76 -17.79
CA ARG A 129 0.46 10.44 -17.07
C ARG A 129 1.78 9.70 -17.20
N TYR A 130 1.78 8.37 -17.04
CA TYR A 130 2.97 7.54 -17.24
C TYR A 130 3.53 7.70 -18.65
N ARG A 131 2.69 7.55 -19.69
CA ARG A 131 3.11 7.67 -21.09
C ARG A 131 3.69 9.05 -21.41
N LYS A 132 3.22 10.11 -20.75
CA LYS A 132 3.76 11.47 -20.87
C LYS A 132 5.09 11.68 -20.11
N LEU A 133 5.21 11.13 -18.91
CA LEU A 133 6.33 11.39 -17.99
C LEU A 133 7.52 10.42 -18.19
N GLY A 134 7.23 9.18 -18.58
CA GLY A 134 8.19 8.08 -18.58
C GLY A 134 8.47 7.52 -17.18
N LEU A 135 9.17 6.37 -17.14
CA LEU A 135 9.40 5.58 -15.94
C LEU A 135 10.10 6.34 -14.81
N LYS A 136 11.17 7.09 -15.13
CA LYS A 136 11.97 7.80 -14.12
C LYS A 136 11.14 8.83 -13.35
N ALA A 137 10.39 9.68 -14.07
CA ALA A 137 9.55 10.70 -13.43
C ALA A 137 8.32 10.08 -12.75
N TRP A 138 7.81 8.95 -13.25
CA TRP A 138 6.76 8.18 -12.58
C TRP A 138 7.23 7.60 -11.23
N LEU A 139 8.42 7.01 -11.18
CA LEU A 139 9.04 6.56 -9.93
C LEU A 139 9.22 7.71 -8.96
N GLN A 140 9.82 8.81 -9.41
CA GLN A 140 10.04 10.00 -8.58
C GLN A 140 8.72 10.50 -7.95
N PHE A 141 7.65 10.58 -8.74
CA PHE A 141 6.33 10.97 -8.26
C PHE A 141 5.82 10.07 -7.12
N HIS A 142 6.00 8.75 -7.23
CA HIS A 142 5.58 7.83 -6.17
C HIS A 142 6.50 7.87 -4.95
N ILE A 143 7.82 7.99 -5.15
CA ILE A 143 8.82 8.07 -4.09
C ILE A 143 8.59 9.31 -3.23
N GLU A 144 8.36 10.48 -3.84
CA GLU A 144 8.09 11.74 -3.13
C GLU A 144 6.80 11.70 -2.30
N ARG A 145 5.76 11.06 -2.83
CA ARG A 145 4.50 10.89 -2.08
C ARG A 145 4.71 9.91 -0.93
N ALA A 146 5.38 8.79 -1.21
CA ALA A 146 5.69 7.80 -0.20
C ALA A 146 6.47 8.47 0.94
N SER A 147 7.56 9.21 0.68
CA SER A 147 8.37 9.84 1.74
C SER A 147 7.57 10.78 2.66
N LYS A 148 6.48 11.37 2.17
CA LYS A 148 5.55 12.22 2.95
C LYS A 148 4.47 11.45 3.71
N GLY A 149 4.50 10.12 3.70
CA GLY A 149 3.52 9.26 4.38
C GLY A 149 2.29 8.92 3.55
N TYR A 150 2.33 9.06 2.22
CA TYR A 150 1.20 8.69 1.37
C TYR A 150 0.90 7.18 1.43
N ALA A 151 -0.38 6.85 1.59
CA ALA A 151 -0.91 5.48 1.46
C ALA A 151 -1.82 5.38 0.23
N SER A 152 -1.47 4.50 -0.71
CA SER A 152 -2.12 4.38 -2.02
C SER A 152 -3.59 4.00 -1.95
N PHE A 153 -3.96 3.10 -1.05
CA PHE A 153 -5.33 2.59 -0.95
C PHE A 153 -6.33 3.59 -0.38
N THR A 154 -5.93 4.38 0.61
CA THR A 154 -6.80 5.40 1.22
C THR A 154 -6.64 6.78 0.58
N LYS A 155 -5.61 6.94 -0.27
CA LYS A 155 -5.24 8.19 -0.95
C LYS A 155 -4.99 9.35 0.03
N LYS A 156 -4.57 9.05 1.27
CA LYS A 156 -4.26 10.01 2.34
C LYS A 156 -2.79 9.97 2.73
N TYR A 157 -2.36 11.02 3.42
CA TYR A 157 -1.04 11.09 4.04
C TYR A 157 -1.17 10.80 5.53
N TYR A 158 -0.33 9.89 6.01
CA TYR A 158 -0.21 9.51 7.41
C TYR A 158 1.21 9.88 7.83
N SER A 159 1.34 11.05 8.43
CA SER A 159 2.56 11.52 9.06
C SER A 159 2.29 11.65 10.55
N LYS A 160 3.33 11.44 11.37
CA LYS A 160 3.25 11.85 12.77
C LYS A 160 2.95 13.34 12.83
N ALA A 161 2.10 13.76 13.78
CA ALA A 161 1.89 15.17 14.04
C ALA A 161 3.25 15.80 14.37
N HIS A 162 3.65 16.82 13.62
CA HIS A 162 4.77 17.66 14.03
C HIS A 162 4.29 18.45 15.24
N LYS A 163 4.95 18.27 16.38
CA LYS A 163 4.84 19.22 17.50
C LYS A 163 5.44 20.56 17.09
#